data_AF-A0A0V1GHM2-F1
#
_entry.id   AF-A0A0V1GHM2-F1
#
_cell.length_a   1.000
_cell.length_b   1.000
_cell.length_c   1.000
_cell.angle_alpha   90.00
_cell.angle_beta   90.00
_cell.angle_gamma   90.00
#
_symmetry.space_group_name_H-M   'P 1'
#
loop_
_entity.id
_entity.type
_entity.pdbx_description
1 polymer ?
#
loop_
_entity_poly.entity_id
_entity_poly.type
_entity_poly.pdbx_seq_one_letter_code
_entity_poly.pdbx_strand_id
1 'polypeptide(L)' 'LPRHELPKFHGDVLEFTAFWEQFEDCIHTRRDISDSAKFSYLRSSLSGSALAAINGLSLTAANYPAAIAILKNRFGRKDV' A
#
# COMPACT_ATOMS: atom_id res chain seq x y z
N LEU A 1 24.41 -4.18 1.69
CA LEU A 1 23.26 -3.88 0.80
C LEU A 1 22.54 -2.68 1.38
N PRO A 2 22.27 -1.61 0.62
CA PRO A 2 21.50 -0.50 1.15
C PRO A 2 20.12 -1.04 1.55
N ARG A 3 19.72 -0.83 2.81
CA ARG A 3 18.36 -1.11 3.27
C ARG A 3 17.46 -0.16 2.50
N HIS A 4 16.96 -0.57 1.34
CA HIS A 4 15.94 0.18 0.62
C HIS A 4 14.76 0.36 1.59
N GLU A 5 14.60 1.58 2.08
CA GLU A 5 13.51 1.91 2.98
C GLU A 5 12.20 1.74 2.22
N LEU A 6 11.22 1.15 2.89
CA LEU A 6 9.89 1.00 2.30
C LEU A 6 9.31 2.40 2.05
N PRO A 7 8.69 2.62 0.87
CA PRO A 7 8.10 3.91 0.56
C PRO A 7 7.03 4.25 1.59
N LYS A 8 6.89 5.55 1.88
CA LYS A 8 5.88 6.08 2.81
C LYS A 8 4.82 6.83 2.04
N PHE A 9 3.58 6.73 2.50
CA PHE A 9 2.45 7.39 1.87
C PHE A 9 1.46 7.93 2.89
N HIS A 10 1.19 9.22 2.82
CA HIS A 10 0.26 9.90 3.74
C HIS A 10 -1.17 10.02 3.18
N GLY A 11 -1.35 9.81 1.87
CA GLY A 11 -2.62 9.99 1.18
C GLY A 11 -2.70 11.22 0.29
N ASP A 12 -1.57 11.77 -0.16
CA ASP A 12 -1.54 12.77 -1.23
C ASP A 12 -1.76 12.09 -2.58
N VAL A 13 -2.84 12.45 -3.29
CA VAL A 13 -3.17 11.86 -4.59
C VAL A 13 -2.07 12.07 -5.64
N LEU A 14 -1.30 13.16 -5.54
CA LEU A 14 -0.21 13.46 -6.47
C LEU A 14 0.97 12.49 -6.31
N GLU A 15 1.19 11.98 -5.10
CA GLU A 15 2.29 11.06 -4.78
C GLU A 15 1.89 9.59 -4.95
N PHE A 16 0.60 9.28 -5.09
CA PHE A 16 0.11 7.91 -5.05
C PHE A 16 0.71 7.01 -6.16
N THR A 17 0.86 7.54 -7.37
CA THR A 17 1.41 6.76 -8.50
C THR A 17 2.85 6.32 -8.19
N ALA A 18 3.71 7.26 -7.78
CA ALA A 18 5.10 6.97 -7.44
C ALA A 18 5.20 6.02 -6.23
N PHE A 19 4.37 6.24 -5.21
CA PHE A 19 4.29 5.32 -4.06
C PHE A 19 3.92 3.90 -4.48
N TRP A 20 2.87 3.75 -5.30
CA TRP A 20 2.35 2.44 -5.68
C TRP A 20 3.36 1.68 -6.54
N GLU A 21 3.99 2.32 -7.52
CA GLU A 21 5.03 1.71 -8.36
C GLU A 21 6.19 1.18 -7.51
N GLN A 22 6.70 1.99 -6.57
CA GLN A 22 7.78 1.57 -5.69
C GLN A 22 7.36 0.44 -4.73
N PHE A 23 6.15 0.52 -4.17
CA PHE A 23 5.64 -0.53 -3.28
C PHE A 23 5.40 -1.85 -4.04
N GLU A 24 4.95 -1.75 -5.29
CA GLU A 24 4.67 -2.88 -6.16
C GLU A 24 5.93 -3.68 -6.47
N ASP A 25 6.99 -2.98 -6.87
CA ASP A 25 8.30 -3.55 -7.17
C ASP A 25 8.98 -4.15 -5.93
N CYS A 26 8.85 -3.48 -4.78
CA CYS A 26 9.55 -3.90 -3.56
C CYS A 26 8.84 -5.05 -2.81
N ILE A 27 7.50 -5.10 -2.85
CA ILE A 27 6.69 -5.96 -1.96
C ILE A 27 5.56 -6.69 -2.70
N HIS A 28 4.75 -6.01 -3.51
CA HIS A 28 3.52 -6.63 -4.06
C HIS A 28 3.81 -7.82 -4.97
N THR A 29 4.82 -7.68 -5.85
CA THR A 29 5.21 -8.69 -6.85
C THR A 29 6.00 -9.86 -6.27
N ARG A 30 6.51 -9.74 -5.05
CA ARG A 30 7.30 -10.78 -4.37
C ARG A 30 6.44 -12.00 -4.04
N ARG A 31 6.79 -13.15 -4.61
CA ARG A 31 6.08 -14.43 -4.38
C ARG A 31 6.56 -15.16 -3.12
N ASP A 32 7.70 -14.76 -2.59
CA ASP A 32 8.31 -15.29 -1.36
C ASP A 32 7.72 -14.68 -0.07
N ILE A 33 6.85 -13.68 -0.19
CA ILE A 33 6.15 -13.04 0.93
C ILE A 33 4.67 -13.39 0.86
N SER A 34 4.09 -13.84 1.98
CA SER A 34 2.65 -14.11 2.07
C SER A 34 1.82 -12.83 1.99
N ASP A 35 0.57 -12.94 1.54
CA ASP A 35 -0.32 -11.76 1.42
C ASP A 35 -0.59 -11.08 2.77
N SER A 36 -0.63 -11.82 3.88
CA SER A 36 -0.75 -11.23 5.22
C SER A 36 0.50 -10.42 5.60
N ALA A 37 1.69 -10.90 5.25
CA ALA A 37 2.94 -10.16 5.46
C ALA A 37 3.03 -8.95 4.53
N LYS A 38 2.65 -9.07 3.25
CA LYS A 38 2.53 -7.93 2.33
C LYS A 38 1.56 -6.88 2.86
N PHE A 39 0.44 -7.29 3.44
CA PHE A 39 -0.49 -6.36 4.06
C PHE A 39 0.13 -5.66 5.28
N SER A 40 0.91 -6.37 6.11
CA SER A 40 1.65 -5.76 7.21
C SER A 40 2.61 -4.67 6.73
N TYR A 41 3.36 -4.95 5.65
CA TYR A 41 4.24 -3.98 5.01
C TYR A 41 3.48 -2.79 4.43
N LEU A 42 2.39 -3.05 3.71
CA LEU A 42 1.52 -2.00 3.17
C LEU A 42 1.06 -1.08 4.30
N ARG A 43 0.46 -1.64 5.36
CA ARG A 43 -0.05 -0.85 6.49
C ARG A 43 1.05 -0.03 7.17
N SER A 44 2.25 -0.58 7.32
CA SER A 44 3.40 0.10 7.92
C SER A 44 3.99 1.21 7.04
N SER A 45 3.72 1.16 5.72
CA SER A 45 4.06 2.20 4.75
C SER A 45 3.05 3.34 4.70
N LEU A 46 1.87 3.18 5.31
CA LEU A 46 0.83 4.19 5.29
C LEU A 46 0.82 5.05 6.56
N SER A 47 0.41 6.29 6.39
CA SER A 47 0.06 7.22 7.47
C SER A 47 -1.14 8.08 7.04
N GLY A 48 -1.61 8.97 7.91
CA GLY A 48 -2.60 9.98 7.55
C GLY A 48 -3.90 9.40 6.98
N SER A 49 -4.38 10.03 5.90
CA SER A 49 -5.64 9.67 5.26
C SER A 49 -5.56 8.31 4.56
N ALA A 50 -4.38 7.89 4.10
CA ALA A 50 -4.18 6.57 3.50
C ALA A 50 -4.33 5.43 4.52
N LEU A 51 -3.71 5.55 5.70
CA LEU A 51 -3.88 4.57 6.77
C LEU A 51 -5.32 4.55 7.27
N ALA A 52 -5.94 5.72 7.43
CA ALA A 52 -7.33 5.83 7.84
C ALA A 52 -8.28 5.12 6.86
N ALA A 53 -7.98 5.11 5.56
CA ALA A 53 -8.80 4.45 4.55
C ALA A 53 -8.95 2.93 4.75
N ILE A 54 -7.95 2.27 5.34
CA ILE A 54 -7.93 0.81 5.48
C ILE A 54 -7.95 0.33 6.94
N ASN A 55 -8.04 1.24 7.91
CA ASN A 55 -7.96 0.92 9.34
C ASN A 55 -9.08 -0.02 9.84
N GLY A 56 -10.21 -0.09 9.13
CA GLY A 56 -11.30 -1.02 9.44
C GLY A 56 -11.03 -2.47 9.03
N LEU A 57 -9.96 -2.74 8.26
CA LEU A 57 -9.62 -4.08 7.81
C LEU A 57 -8.71 -4.78 8.82
N SER A 58 -9.06 -6.02 9.17
CA SER A 58 -8.15 -6.91 9.91
C SER A 58 -6.96 -7.29 9.04
N LEU A 59 -5.77 -7.38 9.64
CA LEU A 59 -4.51 -7.68 8.95
C LEU A 59 -4.41 -9.16 8.53
N THR A 60 -5.18 -9.56 7.53
CA THR A 60 -5.28 -10.95 7.04
C THR A 60 -5.03 -11.03 5.55
N ALA A 61 -4.59 -12.19 5.06
CA ALA A 61 -4.38 -12.42 3.63
C ALA A 61 -5.65 -12.14 2.79
N ALA A 62 -6.82 -12.54 3.29
CA ALA A 62 -8.10 -12.33 2.63
C ALA A 62 -8.47 -10.85 2.42
N ASN A 63 -8.01 -9.96 3.31
CA ASN A 63 -8.30 -8.53 3.24
C ASN A 63 -7.27 -7.74 2.42
N TYR A 64 -6.13 -8.34 2.07
CA TYR A 64 -5.07 -7.64 1.34
C TYR A 64 -5.53 -7.09 -0.03
N PRO A 65 -6.25 -7.86 -0.88
CA PRO A 65 -6.78 -7.33 -2.14
C PRO A 65 -7.76 -6.17 -1.93
N ALA A 66 -8.59 -6.23 -0.88
CA ALA A 66 -9.53 -5.17 -0.56
C ALA A 66 -8.81 -3.88 -0.13
N ALA A 67 -7.75 -3.99 0.66
CA ALA A 67 -6.92 -2.85 1.05
C ALA A 67 -6.31 -2.15 -0.19
N ILE A 68 -5.78 -2.91 -1.14
CA ILE A 68 -5.24 -2.36 -2.40
C ILE A 68 -6.34 -1.65 -3.20
N ALA A 69 -7.49 -2.29 -3.37
CA ALA A 69 -8.61 -1.71 -4.11
C ALA A 69 -9.09 -0.39 -3.50
N ILE A 70 -9.20 -0.31 -2.18
CA ILE A 70 -9.55 0.93 -1.46
C ILE A 70 -8.54 2.04 -1.75
N LEU A 71 -7.24 1.74 -1.65
CA LEU A 71 -6.19 2.73 -1.89
C LEU A 71 -6.18 3.21 -3.35
N LYS A 72 -6.24 2.30 -4.32
CA LYS A 72 -6.30 2.64 -5.75
C LYS A 72 -7.56 3.45 -6.09
N ASN A 73 -8.72 3.09 -5.55
CA ASN A 73 -9.97 3.81 -5.81
C ASN A 73 -10.01 5.21 -5.20
N ARG A 74 -9.33 5.39 -4.06
CA ARG A 74 -9.33 6.67 -3.32
C ARG A 74 -8.23 7.62 -3.77
N PHE A 75 -7.05 7.10 -4.10
CA PHE A 75 -5.86 7.91 -4.37
C PHE A 75 -5.28 7.71 -5.78
N GLY A 76 -5.69 6.66 -6.50
CA GLY A 76 -5.18 6.34 -7.83
C GLY A 76 -5.99 6.88 -8.99
N ARG A 77 -7.01 7.71 -8.73
CA ARG A 77 -7.75 8.40 -9.79
C ARG A 77 -6.87 9.47 -10.42
N LYS A 78 -6.70 9.39 -11.74
CA LYS A 78 -6.04 10.41 -12.56
C LYS A 78 -7.08 11.31 -13.22
N ASP A 79 -8.11 11.72 -12.49
CA ASP A 79 -9.22 12.49 -13.04
C ASP A 79 -8.72 13.93 -13.32
N VAL A 80 -8.09 14.10 -14.49
CA VAL A 80 -8.14 15.29 -15.34
C VAL A 80 -8.99 14.93 -16.54
#